data_AF-A0A661V944-F1
#
_entry.id   AF-A0A661V944-F1
#
_cell.length_a   1.000
_cell.length_b   1.000
_cell.length_c   1.000
_cell.angle_alpha   90.00
_cell.angle_beta   90.00
_cell.angle_gamma   90.00
#
_symmetry.space_group_name_H-M   'P 1'
#
loop_
_entity.id
_entity.type
_entity.pdbx_description
1 polymer ?
#
loop_
_entity_poly.entity_id
_entity_poly.type
_entity_poly.pdbx_seq_one_letter_code
_entity_poly.pdbx_strand_id
1 'polypeptide(L)'
;TGQESQKQLATIEEYPDVVIGCVGGGSNFAGIAYPYYHDKVMGKAEKETRFIAVESSACPSLSRGEFLYDHGDTGRMTPLIKMFTLGHEFIPDPIHAGGLRYHGMAPSLSLMVKEGLVEARAYNQVEALHAAAQFIQAEGIIPAPETAHALKCIIDEALRCKQTGREETLLVLMSGHGFFDMAAYEGYLEEKLPPFELPQGRINKTINSLKTLYPFV
;
A
#
# COMPACT_ATOMS: atom_id res chain seq x y z
N THR A 1 -8.59 -6.24 13.22
CA THR A 1 -8.94 -5.82 11.84
C THR A 1 -9.51 -6.95 10.99
N GLY A 2 -8.72 -7.78 10.30
CA GLY A 2 -9.29 -8.73 9.31
C GLY A 2 -10.26 -9.76 9.89
N GLN A 3 -9.98 -10.31 11.07
CA GLN A 3 -10.91 -11.22 11.76
C GLN A 3 -12.21 -10.55 12.19
N GLU A 4 -12.17 -9.25 12.51
CA GLU A 4 -13.37 -8.46 12.82
C GLU A 4 -14.15 -8.18 11.53
N SER A 5 -13.46 -7.81 10.46
CA SER A 5 -14.03 -7.59 9.14
C SER A 5 -14.75 -8.84 8.61
N GLN A 6 -14.16 -10.03 8.77
CA GLN A 6 -14.83 -11.30 8.42
C GLN A 6 -16.16 -11.46 9.18
N LYS A 7 -16.17 -11.19 10.49
CA LYS A 7 -17.39 -11.26 11.30
C LYS A 7 -18.42 -10.21 10.86
N GLN A 8 -17.98 -8.99 10.56
CA GLN A 8 -18.85 -7.89 10.13
C GLN A 8 -19.49 -8.18 8.77
N LEU A 9 -18.72 -8.63 7.78
CA LEU A 9 -19.25 -9.00 6.47
C LEU A 9 -20.20 -10.19 6.55
N ALA A 10 -19.92 -11.18 7.40
CA ALA A 10 -20.84 -12.30 7.64
C ALA A 10 -22.19 -11.85 8.22
N THR A 11 -22.26 -10.74 8.97
CA THR A 11 -23.55 -10.22 9.48
C THR A 11 -24.46 -9.64 8.39
N ILE A 12 -23.91 -9.34 7.22
CA ILE A 12 -24.64 -8.84 6.05
C ILE A 12 -24.58 -9.81 4.87
N GLU A 13 -24.18 -11.07 5.12
CA GLU A 13 -24.07 -12.14 4.12
C GLU A 13 -23.16 -11.79 2.93
N GLU A 14 -22.08 -11.05 3.19
CA GLU A 14 -21.09 -10.63 2.19
C GLU A 14 -19.71 -11.28 2.37
N TYR A 15 -18.96 -11.34 1.26
CA TYR A 15 -17.56 -11.72 1.22
C TYR A 15 -16.83 -10.85 0.18
N PRO A 16 -15.55 -10.48 0.33
CA PRO A 16 -14.90 -9.60 -0.63
C PRO A 16 -14.43 -10.33 -1.90
N ASP A 17 -14.66 -9.74 -3.07
CA ASP A 17 -13.98 -10.11 -4.32
C ASP A 17 -12.55 -9.56 -4.33
N VAL A 18 -12.36 -8.39 -3.73
CA VAL A 18 -11.05 -7.72 -3.67
C VAL A 18 -10.83 -7.14 -2.28
N VAL A 19 -9.66 -7.39 -1.69
CA VAL A 19 -9.18 -6.74 -0.46
C VAL A 19 -8.05 -5.79 -0.80
N ILE A 20 -8.24 -4.52 -0.48
CA ILE A 20 -7.36 -3.40 -0.85
C ILE A 20 -6.87 -2.70 0.42
N GLY A 21 -5.59 -2.30 0.46
CA GLY A 21 -5.09 -1.45 1.53
C GLY A 21 -3.74 -0.84 1.23
N CYS A 22 -3.45 0.28 1.89
CA CYS A 22 -2.20 1.01 1.70
C CYS A 22 -1.04 0.36 2.45
N VAL A 23 0.18 0.46 1.92
CA VAL A 23 1.37 -0.16 2.52
C VAL A 23 2.52 0.82 2.67
N GLY A 24 2.90 1.06 3.93
CA GLY A 24 4.18 1.68 4.29
C GLY A 24 5.21 0.58 4.56
N GLY A 25 5.09 -0.08 5.72
CA GLY A 25 5.78 -1.35 6.01
C GLY A 25 4.89 -2.59 5.84
N GLY A 26 3.61 -2.41 5.47
CA GLY A 26 2.68 -3.51 5.13
C GLY A 26 1.87 -4.11 6.28
N SER A 27 2.10 -3.70 7.53
CA SER A 27 1.43 -4.30 8.71
C SER A 27 -0.10 -4.13 8.69
N ASN A 28 -0.61 -2.94 8.33
CA ASN A 28 -2.05 -2.69 8.28
C ASN A 28 -2.74 -3.54 7.19
N PHE A 29 -2.13 -3.61 6.00
CA PHE A 29 -2.62 -4.43 4.89
C PHE A 29 -2.61 -5.92 5.24
N ALA A 30 -1.51 -6.42 5.81
CA ALA A 30 -1.45 -7.80 6.30
C ALA A 30 -2.55 -8.06 7.34
N GLY A 31 -2.79 -7.10 8.24
CA GLY A 31 -3.82 -7.19 9.27
C GLY A 31 -5.26 -7.31 8.74
N ILE A 32 -5.59 -6.67 7.60
CA ILE A 32 -6.89 -6.84 6.94
C ILE A 32 -6.92 -8.07 6.03
N ALA A 33 -5.87 -8.31 5.23
CA ALA A 33 -5.87 -9.28 4.14
C ALA A 33 -5.58 -10.72 4.56
N TYR A 34 -4.72 -10.94 5.56
CA TYR A 34 -4.23 -12.29 5.88
C TYR A 34 -5.32 -13.26 6.36
N PRO A 35 -6.36 -12.82 7.12
CA PRO A 35 -7.47 -13.71 7.45
C PRO A 35 -8.23 -14.22 6.21
N TYR A 36 -8.47 -13.36 5.21
CA TYR A 36 -9.09 -13.77 3.94
C TYR A 36 -8.16 -14.64 3.09
N TYR A 37 -6.85 -14.36 3.09
CA TYR A 37 -5.86 -15.23 2.44
C TYR A 37 -5.80 -16.61 3.10
N HIS A 38 -5.89 -16.67 4.43
CA HIS A 38 -5.99 -17.92 5.17
C HIS A 38 -7.22 -18.72 4.76
N ASP A 39 -8.40 -18.08 4.64
CA ASP A 39 -9.59 -18.77 4.15
C ASP A 39 -9.38 -19.37 2.76
N LYS A 40 -8.76 -18.63 1.84
CA LYS A 40 -8.41 -19.12 0.50
C LYS A 40 -7.53 -20.35 0.55
N VAL A 41 -6.43 -20.33 1.31
CA VAL A 41 -5.49 -21.47 1.44
C VAL A 41 -6.13 -22.67 2.12
N MET A 42 -7.03 -22.45 3.07
CA MET A 42 -7.73 -23.51 3.79
C MET A 42 -8.97 -24.05 3.06
N GLY A 43 -9.28 -23.55 1.86
CA GLY A 43 -10.48 -23.94 1.11
C GLY A 43 -11.80 -23.51 1.77
N LYS A 44 -11.77 -22.43 2.56
CA LYS A 44 -12.90 -21.85 3.29
C LYS A 44 -13.45 -20.57 2.66
N ALA A 45 -12.74 -20.00 1.68
CA ALA A 45 -13.20 -18.79 1.01
C ALA A 45 -14.47 -19.07 0.21
N GLU A 46 -15.45 -18.17 0.32
CA GLU A 46 -16.74 -18.30 -0.37
C GLU A 46 -16.64 -18.00 -1.87
N LYS A 47 -15.65 -17.18 -2.25
CA LYS A 47 -15.30 -16.85 -3.63
C LYS A 47 -13.82 -16.53 -3.77
N GLU A 48 -13.35 -16.46 -5.01
CA GLU A 48 -11.95 -16.13 -5.32
C GLU A 48 -11.67 -14.66 -5.01
N THR A 49 -10.84 -14.41 -3.99
CA THR A 49 -10.47 -13.07 -3.56
C THR A 49 -9.11 -12.65 -4.09
N ARG A 50 -9.06 -11.45 -4.68
CA ARG A 50 -7.82 -10.75 -5.05
C ARG A 50 -7.33 -9.88 -3.90
N PHE A 51 -6.01 -9.70 -3.82
CA PHE A 51 -5.37 -8.91 -2.79
C PHE A 51 -4.51 -7.83 -3.44
N ILE A 52 -4.75 -6.56 -3.12
CA ILE A 52 -4.04 -5.43 -3.73
C ILE A 52 -3.40 -4.56 -2.64
N ALA A 53 -2.08 -4.63 -2.55
CA ALA A 53 -1.26 -3.77 -1.71
C ALA A 53 -0.91 -2.49 -2.47
N VAL A 54 -1.25 -1.33 -1.89
CA VAL A 54 -1.14 -0.04 -2.55
C VAL A 54 -0.09 0.84 -1.88
N GLU A 55 0.95 1.22 -2.61
CA GLU A 55 2.05 2.07 -2.12
C GLU A 55 2.07 3.44 -2.81
N SER A 56 3.00 4.28 -2.37
CA SER A 56 3.28 5.56 -3.03
C SER A 56 4.29 5.38 -4.14
N SER A 57 4.09 6.03 -5.30
CA SER A 57 5.10 6.10 -6.36
C SER A 57 6.38 6.83 -5.93
N ALA A 58 6.33 7.61 -4.84
CA ALA A 58 7.48 8.25 -4.21
C ALA A 58 8.35 7.26 -3.41
N CYS A 59 7.75 6.18 -2.90
CA CYS A 59 8.42 5.12 -2.12
C CYS A 59 7.95 3.72 -2.60
N PRO A 60 8.24 3.35 -3.86
CA PRO A 60 7.67 2.18 -4.53
C PRO A 60 8.43 0.88 -4.20
N SER A 61 8.50 0.48 -2.93
CA SER A 61 9.33 -0.65 -2.50
C SER A 61 8.89 -1.99 -3.07
N LEU A 62 7.58 -2.27 -3.15
CA LEU A 62 7.03 -3.51 -3.71
C LEU A 62 7.09 -3.54 -5.24
N SER A 63 6.74 -2.44 -5.91
CA SER A 63 6.58 -2.42 -7.37
C SER A 63 7.89 -2.18 -8.12
N ARG A 64 8.86 -1.49 -7.52
CA ARG A 64 10.14 -1.13 -8.17
C ARG A 64 11.40 -1.38 -7.34
N GLY A 65 11.26 -1.79 -6.07
CA GLY A 65 12.38 -2.20 -5.23
C GLY A 65 12.91 -3.58 -5.59
N GLU A 66 13.94 -4.02 -4.86
CA GLU A 66 14.53 -5.35 -5.03
C GLU A 66 14.25 -6.27 -3.84
N PHE A 67 14.06 -7.57 -4.09
CA PHE A 67 13.82 -8.58 -3.07
C PHE A 67 15.15 -9.17 -2.53
N LEU A 68 15.74 -8.51 -1.53
CA LEU A 68 17.06 -8.81 -0.99
C LEU A 68 17.10 -8.73 0.54
N TYR A 69 18.22 -9.14 1.15
CA TYR A 69 18.40 -8.99 2.59
C TYR A 69 18.82 -7.55 2.91
N ASP A 70 18.10 -6.90 3.82
CA ASP A 70 18.36 -5.52 4.23
C ASP A 70 17.96 -5.32 5.70
N HIS A 71 18.38 -4.21 6.31
CA HIS A 71 17.92 -3.84 7.65
C HIS A 71 16.48 -3.33 7.61
N GLY A 72 15.70 -3.72 8.60
CA GLY A 72 14.35 -3.21 8.83
C GLY A 72 14.33 -1.80 9.42
N ASP A 73 15.49 -1.23 9.74
CA ASP A 73 15.60 0.13 10.25
C ASP A 73 16.82 0.84 9.64
N THR A 74 16.74 2.16 9.53
CA THR A 74 17.83 2.99 8.98
C THR A 74 19.05 3.04 9.90
N GLY A 75 18.90 2.72 11.18
CA GLY A 75 19.97 2.65 12.18
C GLY A 75 20.76 1.34 12.15
N ARG A 76 20.33 0.36 11.34
CA ARG A 76 20.92 -0.98 11.23
C ARG A 76 20.96 -1.76 12.55
N MET A 77 19.94 -1.57 13.40
CA MET A 77 19.83 -2.25 14.69
C MET A 77 19.14 -3.61 14.58
N THR A 78 18.29 -3.82 13.58
CA THR A 78 17.68 -5.12 13.31
C THR A 78 18.70 -6.08 12.71
N PRO A 79 18.49 -7.42 12.81
CA PRO A 79 19.12 -8.34 11.88
C PRO A 79 18.75 -8.00 10.42
N LEU A 80 19.47 -8.63 9.48
CA LEU A 80 19.08 -8.57 8.07
C LEU A 80 17.82 -9.40 7.83
N ILE A 81 16.91 -8.84 7.04
CA ILE A 81 15.59 -9.38 6.76
C ILE A 81 15.41 -9.46 5.24
N LYS A 82 14.94 -10.60 4.73
CA LYS A 82 14.63 -10.77 3.30
C LYS A 82 13.31 -10.09 2.98
N MET A 83 13.37 -9.00 2.23
CA MET A 83 12.20 -8.19 1.88
C MET A 83 12.39 -7.45 0.56
N PHE A 84 11.30 -6.97 -0.01
CA PHE A 84 11.38 -5.90 -1.00
C PHE A 84 11.84 -4.61 -0.30
N THR A 85 12.81 -3.94 -0.91
CA THR A 85 13.42 -2.73 -0.32
C THR A 85 13.87 -1.75 -1.40
N LEU A 86 13.92 -0.47 -1.04
CA LEU A 86 14.61 0.61 -1.75
C LEU A 86 16.04 0.84 -1.21
N GLY A 87 16.46 0.05 -0.21
CA GLY A 87 17.69 0.20 0.57
C GLY A 87 17.47 1.03 1.83
N HIS A 88 17.97 0.58 3.00
CA HIS A 88 17.79 1.29 4.28
C HIS A 88 18.40 2.71 4.35
N GLU A 89 19.27 3.08 3.42
CA GLU A 89 19.79 4.45 3.27
C GLU A 89 18.91 5.33 2.37
N PHE A 90 17.82 4.80 1.82
CA PHE A 90 16.86 5.56 1.04
C PHE A 90 16.20 6.65 1.90
N ILE A 91 16.18 7.86 1.37
CA ILE A 91 15.51 9.02 1.97
C ILE A 91 14.42 9.48 1.00
N PRO A 92 13.14 9.48 1.41
CA PRO A 92 12.04 10.03 0.64
C PRO A 92 12.26 11.50 0.26
N ASP A 93 11.65 11.94 -0.83
CA ASP A 93 11.77 13.34 -1.26
C ASP A 93 11.02 14.29 -0.29
N PRO A 94 11.57 15.47 0.05
CA PRO A 94 10.90 16.42 0.94
C PRO A 94 9.53 16.90 0.45
N ILE A 95 9.28 16.88 -0.86
CA ILE A 95 7.99 17.27 -1.46
C ILE A 95 6.90 16.21 -1.29
N HIS A 96 7.24 15.04 -0.75
CA HIS A 96 6.32 13.92 -0.56
C HIS A 96 5.54 14.08 0.75
N ALA A 97 4.25 14.38 0.61
CA ALA A 97 3.30 14.58 1.72
C ALA A 97 2.33 13.40 1.88
N GLY A 98 2.38 12.38 1.00
CA GLY A 98 1.44 11.26 0.99
C GLY A 98 1.67 10.15 2.03
N GLY A 99 2.58 10.33 2.98
CA GLY A 99 2.92 9.28 3.96
C GLY A 99 3.68 8.10 3.32
N LEU A 100 3.50 6.87 3.81
CA LEU A 100 4.07 5.64 3.19
C LEU A 100 5.57 5.72 2.86
N ARG A 101 6.38 6.26 3.78
CA ARG A 101 7.78 6.66 3.56
C ARG A 101 8.83 5.56 3.77
N TYR A 102 8.41 4.42 4.29
CA TYR A 102 9.33 3.36 4.72
C TYR A 102 9.99 2.68 3.51
N HIS A 103 11.27 2.36 3.62
CA HIS A 103 12.08 1.86 2.49
C HIS A 103 11.81 0.39 2.17
N GLY A 104 11.37 -0.39 3.16
CA GLY A 104 11.19 -1.83 3.07
C GLY A 104 9.72 -2.25 3.05
N MET A 105 9.49 -3.55 3.09
CA MET A 105 8.16 -4.13 3.23
C MET A 105 8.20 -5.36 4.13
N ALA A 106 7.11 -5.67 4.83
CA ALA A 106 7.03 -6.87 5.68
C ALA A 106 7.49 -8.13 4.89
N PRO A 107 8.28 -9.04 5.48
CA PRO A 107 8.86 -10.17 4.75
C PRO A 107 7.83 -11.11 4.16
N SER A 108 6.77 -11.41 4.93
CA SER A 108 5.66 -12.24 4.49
C SER A 108 4.91 -11.61 3.32
N LEU A 109 4.66 -10.29 3.37
CA LEU A 109 4.01 -9.57 2.28
C LEU A 109 4.91 -9.51 1.04
N SER A 110 6.22 -9.30 1.24
CA SER A 110 7.19 -9.31 0.16
C SER A 110 7.20 -10.65 -0.57
N LEU A 111 7.18 -11.76 0.18
CA LEU A 111 7.07 -13.10 -0.40
C LEU A 111 5.76 -13.27 -1.17
N MET A 112 4.62 -12.85 -0.59
CA MET A 112 3.32 -12.96 -1.27
C MET A 112 3.28 -12.18 -2.59
N VAL A 113 3.86 -10.98 -2.65
CA VAL A 113 3.97 -10.21 -3.89
C VAL A 113 4.89 -10.91 -4.89
N LYS A 114 6.05 -11.40 -4.45
CA LYS A 114 7.00 -12.13 -5.30
C LYS A 114 6.39 -13.38 -5.93
N GLU A 115 5.58 -14.12 -5.18
CA GLU A 115 4.91 -15.34 -5.65
C GLU A 115 3.61 -15.04 -6.42
N GLY A 116 3.27 -13.76 -6.68
CA GLY A 116 2.09 -13.36 -7.44
C GLY A 116 0.76 -13.54 -6.70
N LEU A 117 0.79 -13.71 -5.37
CA LEU A 117 -0.38 -13.90 -4.52
C LEU A 117 -1.03 -12.57 -4.12
N VAL A 118 -0.26 -11.48 -4.13
CA VAL A 118 -0.71 -10.11 -3.88
C VAL A 118 -0.24 -9.22 -5.01
N GLU A 119 -1.13 -8.42 -5.56
CA GLU A 119 -0.82 -7.38 -6.53
C GLU A 119 -0.23 -6.16 -5.81
N ALA A 120 0.84 -5.59 -6.35
CA ALA A 120 1.37 -4.30 -5.90
C ALA A 120 0.98 -3.19 -6.88
N ARG A 121 0.45 -2.08 -6.38
CA ARG A 121 0.15 -0.87 -7.17
C ARG A 121 0.72 0.36 -6.50
N ALA A 122 1.21 1.30 -7.30
CA ALA A 122 1.73 2.56 -6.81
C ALA A 122 0.96 3.73 -7.43
N TYR A 123 0.58 4.71 -6.61
CA TYR A 123 -0.04 5.96 -7.08
C TYR A 123 0.77 7.15 -6.60
N ASN A 124 0.71 8.25 -7.37
CA ASN A 124 1.31 9.49 -6.91
C ASN A 124 0.38 10.23 -5.94
N GLN A 125 0.98 11.10 -5.12
CA GLN A 125 0.27 11.80 -4.05
C GLN A 125 -0.89 12.68 -4.54
N VAL A 126 -0.80 13.25 -5.74
CA VAL A 126 -1.87 14.10 -6.30
C VAL A 126 -3.08 13.26 -6.67
N GLU A 127 -2.86 12.10 -7.29
CA GLU A 127 -3.95 11.15 -7.58
C GLU A 127 -4.60 10.61 -6.31
N ALA A 128 -3.79 10.26 -5.32
CA ALA A 128 -4.27 9.78 -4.02
C ALA A 128 -5.11 10.84 -3.31
N LEU A 129 -4.61 12.07 -3.19
CA LEU A 129 -5.32 13.17 -2.51
C LEU A 129 -6.57 13.62 -3.29
N HIS A 130 -6.56 13.52 -4.62
CA HIS A 130 -7.76 13.72 -5.42
C HIS A 130 -8.83 12.67 -5.11
N ALA A 131 -8.45 11.39 -5.01
CA ALA A 131 -9.37 10.32 -4.61
C ALA A 131 -9.92 10.55 -3.18
N ALA A 132 -9.08 10.99 -2.25
CA ALA A 132 -9.53 11.36 -0.92
C ALA A 132 -10.50 12.55 -0.94
N ALA A 133 -10.27 13.57 -1.77
CA ALA A 133 -11.20 14.69 -1.90
C ALA A 133 -12.58 14.25 -2.41
N GLN A 134 -12.62 13.35 -3.40
CA GLN A 134 -13.89 12.74 -3.86
C GLN A 134 -14.58 11.97 -2.73
N PHE A 135 -13.81 11.17 -1.98
CA PHE A 135 -14.34 10.39 -0.85
C PHE A 135 -14.89 11.29 0.27
N ILE A 136 -14.20 12.38 0.61
CA ILE A 136 -14.67 13.36 1.60
C ILE A 136 -16.01 13.98 1.16
N GLN A 137 -16.14 14.33 -0.13
CA GLN A 137 -17.37 14.90 -0.66
C GLN A 137 -18.54 13.91 -0.65
N ALA A 138 -18.27 12.62 -0.86
CA ALA A 138 -19.28 11.57 -0.89
C ALA A 138 -19.67 11.07 0.51
N GLU A 139 -18.69 10.83 1.37
CA GLU A 139 -18.85 10.08 2.64
C GLU A 139 -18.64 10.94 3.90
N GLY A 140 -18.12 12.16 3.77
CA GLY A 140 -17.92 13.10 4.88
C GLY A 140 -16.79 12.74 5.86
N ILE A 141 -16.02 11.68 5.59
CA ILE A 141 -14.88 11.24 6.42
C ILE A 141 -13.58 11.72 5.79
N ILE A 142 -12.68 12.28 6.60
CA ILE A 142 -11.34 12.72 6.17
C ILE A 142 -10.34 11.56 6.37
N PRO A 143 -9.90 10.88 5.29
CA PRO A 143 -8.93 9.78 5.40
C PRO A 143 -7.52 10.29 5.69
N ALA A 144 -6.64 9.45 6.23
CA ALA A 144 -5.21 9.76 6.25
C ALA A 144 -4.65 9.83 4.81
N PRO A 145 -3.62 10.65 4.52
CA PRO A 145 -2.96 10.65 3.20
C PRO A 145 -2.43 9.27 2.78
N GLU A 146 -2.02 8.44 3.73
CA GLU A 146 -1.70 7.03 3.49
C GLU A 146 -2.90 6.26 2.93
N THR A 147 -4.06 6.36 3.60
CA THR A 147 -5.31 5.70 3.20
C THR A 147 -5.79 6.17 1.83
N ALA A 148 -5.54 7.43 1.48
CA ALA A 148 -5.90 8.03 0.20
C ALA A 148 -5.38 7.22 -1.02
N HIS A 149 -4.22 6.57 -0.88
CA HIS A 149 -3.68 5.71 -1.94
C HIS A 149 -4.58 4.48 -2.18
N ALA A 150 -5.07 3.85 -1.11
CA ALA A 150 -6.01 2.73 -1.22
C ALA A 150 -7.35 3.18 -1.82
N LEU A 151 -7.83 4.38 -1.46
CA LEU A 151 -9.07 4.95 -2.05
C LEU A 151 -8.94 5.18 -3.55
N LYS A 152 -7.79 5.66 -4.04
CA LYS A 152 -7.55 5.75 -5.48
C LYS A 152 -7.69 4.40 -6.16
N CYS A 153 -7.14 3.34 -5.55
CA CYS A 153 -7.28 1.99 -6.06
C CYS A 153 -8.72 1.47 -6.06
N ILE A 154 -9.52 1.78 -5.03
CA ILE A 154 -10.94 1.42 -5.00
C ILE A 154 -11.67 2.07 -6.16
N ILE A 155 -11.47 3.39 -6.36
CA ILE A 155 -12.15 4.13 -7.42
C ILE A 155 -11.81 3.51 -8.79
N ASP A 156 -10.54 3.14 -9.01
CA ASP A 156 -10.14 2.46 -10.24
C ASP A 156 -10.78 1.08 -10.41
N GLU A 157 -10.84 0.27 -9.35
CA GLU A 157 -11.54 -1.03 -9.41
C GLU A 157 -13.04 -0.87 -9.61
N ALA A 158 -13.68 0.13 -9.00
CA ALA A 158 -15.10 0.43 -9.20
C ALA A 158 -15.39 0.89 -10.64
N LEU A 159 -14.50 1.72 -11.23
CA LEU A 159 -14.59 2.12 -12.62
C LEU A 159 -14.38 0.92 -13.57
N ARG A 160 -13.47 0.00 -13.25
CA ARG A 160 -13.32 -1.27 -13.99
C ARG A 160 -14.59 -2.11 -13.92
N CYS A 161 -15.19 -2.25 -12.74
CA CYS A 161 -16.46 -2.96 -12.56
C CYS A 161 -17.56 -2.36 -13.44
N LYS A 162 -17.68 -1.02 -13.45
CA LYS A 162 -18.61 -0.29 -14.33
C LYS A 162 -18.35 -0.55 -15.82
N GLN A 163 -17.09 -0.53 -16.26
CA GLN A 163 -16.72 -0.77 -17.66
C GLN A 163 -16.97 -2.21 -18.09
N THR A 164 -16.76 -3.17 -17.18
CA THR A 164 -16.91 -4.61 -17.47
C THR A 164 -18.33 -5.12 -17.22
N GLY A 165 -19.18 -4.34 -16.56
CA GLY A 165 -20.51 -4.76 -16.14
C GLY A 165 -20.51 -5.82 -15.04
N ARG A 166 -19.37 -6.02 -14.35
CA ARG A 166 -19.25 -6.97 -13.24
C ARG A 166 -19.55 -6.26 -11.93
N GLU A 167 -20.38 -6.90 -11.12
CA GLU A 167 -20.60 -6.52 -9.73
C GLU A 167 -19.58 -7.23 -8.85
N GLU A 168 -18.89 -6.48 -7.99
CA GLU A 168 -17.84 -6.99 -7.11
C GLU A 168 -17.89 -6.26 -5.75
N THR A 169 -17.67 -7.00 -4.66
CA THR A 169 -17.55 -6.49 -3.30
C THR A 169 -16.10 -6.06 -3.05
N LEU A 170 -15.85 -4.75 -2.94
CA LEU A 170 -14.53 -4.18 -2.68
C LEU A 170 -14.36 -3.86 -1.20
N LEU A 171 -13.49 -4.58 -0.51
CA LEU A 171 -13.15 -4.30 0.89
C LEU A 171 -11.88 -3.46 0.96
N VAL A 172 -11.98 -2.29 1.62
CA VAL A 172 -10.82 -1.46 1.94
C VAL A 172 -10.59 -1.35 3.44
N LEU A 173 -9.32 -1.30 3.84
CA LEU A 173 -8.95 -0.83 5.15
C LEU A 173 -8.80 0.71 5.18
N MET A 174 -9.70 1.38 5.89
CA MET A 174 -9.53 2.76 6.33
C MET A 174 -8.50 2.82 7.46
N SER A 175 -7.20 2.90 7.10
CA SER A 175 -6.09 2.74 8.03
C SER A 175 -5.91 3.88 9.03
N GLY A 176 -6.48 5.06 8.76
CA GLY A 176 -6.47 6.19 9.68
C GLY A 176 -7.32 7.37 9.17
N HIS A 177 -7.48 8.38 10.03
CA HIS A 177 -8.11 9.65 9.70
C HIS A 177 -7.06 10.73 9.43
N GLY A 178 -7.39 11.75 8.63
CA GLY A 178 -6.46 12.81 8.24
C GLY A 178 -6.47 14.06 9.11
N PHE A 179 -7.17 14.07 10.26
CA PHE A 179 -7.31 15.27 11.10
C PHE A 179 -5.99 15.93 11.52
N PHE A 180 -4.89 15.16 11.60
CA PHE A 180 -3.57 15.66 11.96
C PHE A 180 -2.62 15.80 10.76
N ASP A 181 -3.11 15.54 9.55
CA ASP A 181 -2.36 15.55 8.30
C ASP A 181 -2.87 16.62 7.33
N MET A 182 -3.54 17.65 7.87
CA MET A 182 -4.18 18.71 7.08
C MET A 182 -3.21 19.48 6.18
N ALA A 183 -1.92 19.52 6.51
CA ALA A 183 -0.90 20.14 5.66
C ALA A 183 -0.78 19.46 4.29
N ALA A 184 -1.00 18.14 4.19
CA ALA A 184 -1.02 17.44 2.91
C ALA A 184 -2.23 17.85 2.07
N TYR A 185 -3.40 17.95 2.71
CA TYR A 185 -4.63 18.41 2.06
C TYR A 185 -4.55 19.87 1.63
N GLU A 186 -4.03 20.75 2.48
CA GLU A 186 -3.79 22.16 2.17
C GLU A 186 -2.85 22.27 0.96
N GLY A 187 -1.72 21.56 0.97
CA GLY A 187 -0.80 21.55 -0.17
C GLY A 187 -1.43 21.05 -1.47
N TYR A 188 -2.36 20.09 -1.39
CA TYR A 188 -3.13 19.64 -2.56
C TYR A 188 -4.12 20.71 -3.05
N LEU A 189 -4.91 21.30 -2.14
CA LEU A 189 -5.92 22.31 -2.46
C LEU A 189 -5.30 23.60 -3.01
N GLU A 190 -4.12 23.96 -2.55
CA GLU A 190 -3.36 25.11 -3.04
C GLU A 190 -2.51 24.79 -4.29
N GLU A 191 -2.62 23.57 -4.84
CA GLU A 191 -1.87 23.09 -6.01
C GLU A 191 -0.33 23.18 -5.83
N LYS A 192 0.15 23.09 -4.58
CA LYS A 192 1.58 23.14 -4.23
C LYS A 192 2.26 21.78 -4.30
N LEU A 193 1.49 20.69 -4.34
CA LEU A 193 2.02 19.33 -4.43
C LEU A 193 2.13 18.88 -5.89
N PRO A 194 3.36 18.61 -6.39
CA PRO A 194 3.51 18.01 -7.71
C PRO A 194 3.23 16.50 -7.67
N PRO A 195 2.77 15.91 -8.79
CA PRO A 195 2.87 14.46 -8.96
C PRO A 195 4.35 14.08 -8.91
N PHE A 196 4.66 13.01 -8.19
CA PHE A 196 6.05 12.58 -8.02
C PHE A 196 6.16 11.07 -8.15
N GLU A 197 7.09 10.65 -8.99
CA GLU A 197 7.54 9.27 -9.10
C GLU A 197 9.03 9.22 -8.81
N LEU A 198 9.44 8.31 -7.93
CA LEU A 198 10.86 8.13 -7.62
C LEU A 198 11.63 7.71 -8.88
N PRO A 199 12.67 8.45 -9.32
CA PRO A 199 13.44 8.05 -10.49
C PRO A 199 14.20 6.73 -10.26
N GLN A 200 14.19 5.83 -11.24
CA GLN A 200 14.86 4.52 -11.13
C GLN A 200 16.37 4.65 -10.80
N GLY A 201 17.03 5.70 -11.31
CA GLY A 201 18.44 5.96 -10.98
C GLY A 201 18.72 6.17 -9.48
N ARG A 202 17.75 6.74 -8.74
CA ARG A 202 17.87 6.89 -7.27
C ARG A 202 17.74 5.54 -6.57
N ILE A 203 16.81 4.69 -7.01
CA ILE A 203 16.64 3.32 -6.50
C ILE A 203 17.91 2.51 -6.76
N ASN A 204 18.42 2.51 -7.99
CA ASN A 204 19.61 1.76 -8.35
C ASN A 204 20.83 2.20 -7.50
N LYS A 205 20.96 3.50 -7.21
CA LYS A 205 22.05 4.02 -6.38
C LYS A 205 22.01 3.46 -4.95
N THR A 206 20.86 3.48 -4.29
CA THR A 206 20.72 2.99 -2.91
C THR A 206 20.86 1.47 -2.85
N ILE A 207 20.29 0.75 -3.81
CA ILE A 207 20.43 -0.70 -3.91
C ILE A 207 21.88 -1.11 -4.16
N ASN A 208 22.60 -0.43 -5.05
CA ASN A 208 24.02 -0.72 -5.30
C ASN A 208 24.89 -0.44 -4.07
N SER A 209 24.56 0.61 -3.30
CA SER A 209 25.25 0.93 -2.04
C SER A 209 25.03 -0.20 -1.02
N LEU A 210 23.80 -0.70 -0.93
CA LEU A 210 23.46 -1.84 -0.08
C LEU A 210 24.18 -3.13 -0.48
N LYS A 211 24.20 -3.48 -1.78
CA LYS A 211 24.93 -4.64 -2.30
C LYS A 211 26.44 -4.52 -2.10
N THR A 212 26.98 -3.30 -2.11
CA THR A 212 28.40 -3.07 -1.80
C THR A 212 28.68 -3.27 -0.32
N LEU A 213 27.77 -2.81 0.56
CA LEU A 213 27.89 -2.96 2.01
C LEU A 213 27.74 -4.42 2.44
N TYR A 214 26.84 -5.17 1.80
CA TYR A 214 26.60 -6.59 2.06
C TYR A 214 26.69 -7.41 0.77
N PRO A 215 27.89 -7.78 0.28
CA PRO A 215 28.07 -8.48 -1.00
C PRO A 215 27.44 -9.87 -1.10
N PHE A 216 26.92 -10.40 0.01
CA PHE A 216 26.29 -11.71 0.12
C PHE A 216 24.76 -11.67 0.01
N VAL A 217 24.14 -10.49 -0.13
CA VAL A 217 22.67 -10.31 -0.13
C VAL A 217 22.03 -10.31 -1.52
#